data_AF-A0A534HW74-F1
#
_entry.id   AF-A0A534HW74-F1
#
_cell.length_a   1.000
_cell.length_b   1.000
_cell.length_c   1.000
_cell.angle_alpha   90.00
_cell.angle_beta   90.00
_cell.angle_gamma   90.00
#
_symmetry.space_group_name_H-M   'P 1'
#
loop_
_entity.id
_entity.type
_entity.pdbx_description
1 polymer ?
#
loop_
_entity_poly.entity_id
_entity_poly.type
_entity_poly.pdbx_seq_one_letter_code
_entity_poly.pdbx_strand_id
1 'polypeptide(L)'
;MSTEHLVPEDLRNLYHVREWRNATGVLATACPNEWTDIIEVLRAFRLLRSEILTAGGGLSPISQQINAAFDGRGWKEKSFATRIVVDETEYISPTHAVDCFKGRVALELEWNNKDPFFDRDLNNFRLLFDLRAIDVGVIITRATELHGLFDELGKSYVTSTTHHEKLWPRIEGGGGGGCPVLTFAITRKVYVDDGQEALEQSRHDKQALKKRKTRVPLGAGSGEDNGDS
;
A
#
# COMPACT_ATOMS: atom_id res chain seq x y z
N MET A 1 -26.38 5.16 -1.78
CA MET A 1 -26.39 4.51 -0.45
C MET A 1 -25.02 3.88 -0.28
N SER A 2 -24.33 4.15 0.84
CA SER A 2 -23.03 3.55 1.13
C SER A 2 -23.16 2.03 1.39
N THR A 3 -22.21 1.26 0.90
CA THR A 3 -22.02 -0.17 1.10
C THR A 3 -20.98 -0.50 2.19
N GLU A 4 -20.52 0.50 2.96
CA GLU A 4 -19.53 0.30 4.03
C GLU A 4 -19.96 -0.73 5.09
N HIS A 5 -21.28 -0.88 5.28
CA HIS A 5 -21.86 -1.89 6.19
C HIS A 5 -21.52 -3.34 5.80
N LEU A 6 -21.07 -3.59 4.56
CA LEU A 6 -20.57 -4.88 4.10
C LEU A 6 -19.14 -5.17 4.60
N VAL A 7 -18.43 -4.15 5.12
CA VAL A 7 -17.16 -4.37 5.81
C VAL A 7 -17.45 -5.02 7.17
N PRO A 8 -16.82 -6.17 7.48
CA PRO A 8 -17.02 -6.85 8.75
C PRO A 8 -16.86 -5.93 9.95
N GLU A 9 -17.74 -6.07 10.94
CA GLU A 9 -17.78 -5.21 12.12
C GLU A 9 -16.46 -5.22 12.89
N ASP A 10 -15.80 -6.38 12.98
CA ASP A 10 -14.49 -6.49 13.62
C ASP A 10 -13.43 -5.64 12.94
N LEU A 11 -13.44 -5.56 11.60
CA LEU A 11 -12.54 -4.67 10.87
C LEU A 11 -12.91 -3.20 11.02
N ARG A 12 -14.20 -2.84 10.99
CA ARG A 12 -14.63 -1.45 11.27
C ARG A 12 -14.29 -1.02 12.70
N ASN A 13 -14.17 -1.96 13.63
CA ASN A 13 -13.70 -1.68 14.98
C ASN A 13 -12.19 -1.49 15.04
N LEU A 14 -11.41 -2.21 14.24
CA LEU A 14 -9.93 -2.17 14.23
C LEU A 14 -9.33 -1.12 13.29
N TYR A 15 -10.07 -0.65 12.29
CA TYR A 15 -9.59 0.27 11.26
C TYR A 15 -10.56 1.44 11.11
N HIS A 16 -10.06 2.62 10.75
CA HIS A 16 -10.96 3.62 10.16
C HIS A 16 -11.20 3.24 8.71
N VAL A 17 -12.45 2.91 8.40
CA VAL A 17 -12.87 2.48 7.09
C VAL A 17 -13.60 3.64 6.42
N ARG A 18 -13.33 3.84 5.14
CA ARG A 18 -14.11 4.76 4.33
C ARG A 18 -14.14 4.29 2.90
N GLU A 19 -15.32 4.34 2.28
CA GLU A 19 -15.49 4.00 0.87
C GLU A 19 -15.93 5.18 0.03
N TRP A 20 -15.70 5.04 -1.27
CA TRP A 20 -16.16 5.93 -2.32
C TRP A 20 -16.79 5.12 -3.45
N ARG A 21 -17.93 5.59 -3.98
CA ARG A 21 -18.68 4.95 -5.08
C ARG A 21 -18.98 3.46 -4.85
N ASN A 22 -19.42 3.10 -3.64
CA ASN A 22 -19.83 1.75 -3.26
C ASN A 22 -18.73 0.68 -3.48
N ALA A 23 -17.47 1.05 -3.22
CA ALA A 23 -16.32 0.17 -3.42
C ALA A 23 -16.45 -1.18 -2.69
N THR A 24 -17.02 -1.18 -1.49
CA THR A 24 -17.23 -2.43 -0.74
C THR A 24 -18.23 -3.33 -1.44
N GLY A 25 -19.29 -2.78 -2.05
CA GLY A 25 -20.25 -3.53 -2.85
C GLY A 25 -19.59 -4.19 -4.07
N VAL A 26 -18.69 -3.48 -4.76
CA VAL A 26 -17.92 -4.03 -5.89
C VAL A 26 -17.05 -5.19 -5.42
N LEU A 27 -16.28 -5.00 -4.35
CA LEU A 27 -15.43 -6.05 -3.76
C LEU A 27 -16.25 -7.28 -3.35
N ALA A 28 -17.34 -7.08 -2.61
CA ALA A 28 -18.15 -8.18 -2.08
C ALA A 28 -18.89 -8.99 -3.15
N THR A 29 -19.15 -8.42 -4.33
CA THR A 29 -19.98 -9.06 -5.36
C THR A 29 -19.18 -9.45 -6.61
N ALA A 30 -18.36 -8.55 -7.15
CA ALA A 30 -17.60 -8.77 -8.38
C ALA A 30 -16.21 -9.36 -8.11
N CYS A 31 -15.64 -9.15 -6.91
CA CYS A 31 -14.30 -9.63 -6.55
C CYS A 31 -14.27 -10.36 -5.19
N PRO A 32 -15.16 -11.36 -4.94
CA PRO A 32 -15.35 -11.94 -3.61
C PRO A 32 -14.12 -12.70 -3.08
N ASN A 33 -13.28 -13.25 -3.96
CA ASN A 33 -12.06 -13.96 -3.56
C ASN A 33 -10.99 -12.95 -3.09
N GLU A 34 -10.77 -11.89 -3.86
CA GLU A 34 -9.88 -10.79 -3.50
C GLU A 34 -10.35 -10.10 -2.21
N TRP A 35 -11.67 -9.94 -2.05
CA TRP A 35 -12.26 -9.38 -0.85
C TRP A 35 -11.99 -10.24 0.39
N THR A 36 -12.14 -11.55 0.27
CA THR A 36 -11.82 -12.51 1.34
C THR A 36 -10.35 -12.41 1.74
N ASP A 37 -9.44 -12.34 0.76
CA ASP A 37 -8.02 -12.15 1.02
C ASP A 37 -7.74 -10.86 1.81
N ILE A 38 -8.31 -9.73 1.39
CA ILE A 38 -8.14 -8.43 2.07
C ILE A 38 -8.62 -8.53 3.52
N ILE A 39 -9.79 -9.12 3.76
CA ILE A 39 -10.33 -9.31 5.11
C ILE A 39 -9.37 -10.14 5.97
N GLU A 40 -8.90 -11.28 5.46
CA GLU A 40 -8.04 -12.17 6.23
C GLU A 40 -6.66 -11.57 6.53
N VAL A 41 -6.07 -10.86 5.57
CA VAL A 41 -4.81 -10.14 5.77
C VAL A 41 -4.97 -9.06 6.84
N LEU A 42 -6.02 -8.23 6.76
CA LEU A 42 -6.27 -7.18 7.75
C LEU A 42 -6.59 -7.76 9.13
N ARG A 43 -7.35 -8.86 9.22
CA ARG A 43 -7.62 -9.52 10.52
C ARG A 43 -6.35 -10.03 11.19
N ALA A 44 -5.41 -10.57 10.41
CA ALA A 44 -4.16 -11.13 10.91
C ALA A 44 -3.11 -10.06 11.23
N PHE A 45 -3.15 -8.91 10.56
CA PHE A 45 -2.13 -7.86 10.69
C PHE A 45 -2.06 -7.29 12.11
N ARG A 46 -0.85 -7.12 12.63
CA ARG A 46 -0.58 -6.44 13.91
C ARG A 46 0.56 -5.46 13.72
N LEU A 47 0.37 -4.26 14.25
CA LEU A 47 1.38 -3.22 14.26
C LEU A 47 2.29 -3.42 15.48
N LEU A 48 3.44 -4.05 15.29
CA LEU A 48 4.31 -4.43 16.41
C LEU A 48 5.20 -3.27 16.88
N ARG A 49 5.39 -3.16 18.20
CA ARG A 49 6.31 -2.19 18.80
C ARG A 49 7.74 -2.37 18.27
N SER A 50 8.22 -3.61 18.20
CA SER A 50 9.55 -3.91 17.67
C SER A 50 9.76 -3.33 16.26
N GLU A 51 8.78 -3.52 15.36
CA GLU A 51 8.82 -3.05 13.98
C GLU A 51 8.78 -1.52 13.87
N ILE A 52 7.95 -0.84 14.67
CA ILE A 52 7.91 0.63 14.73
C ILE A 52 9.29 1.19 15.15
N LEU A 53 9.90 0.58 16.16
CA LEU A 53 11.15 1.07 16.74
C LEU A 53 12.37 0.78 15.85
N THR A 54 12.33 -0.30 15.08
CA THR A 54 13.39 -0.66 14.12
C THR A 54 13.17 -0.09 12.72
N ALA A 55 12.01 0.46 12.39
CA ALA A 55 11.75 1.11 11.10
C ALA A 55 12.77 2.22 10.77
N GLY A 56 13.14 2.32 9.48
CA GLY A 56 14.02 3.36 8.92
C GLY A 56 15.04 2.83 7.91
N GLY A 57 15.13 3.48 6.74
CA GLY A 57 15.92 3.05 5.59
C GLY A 57 15.25 1.92 4.80
N GLY A 58 15.05 2.11 3.49
CA GLY A 58 14.34 1.15 2.62
C GLY A 58 12.87 0.94 2.98
N LEU A 59 12.26 -0.09 2.39
CA LEU A 59 10.87 -0.49 2.67
C LEU A 59 10.73 -0.91 4.15
N SER A 60 9.72 -0.39 4.85
CA SER A 60 9.55 -0.66 6.29
C SER A 60 9.20 -2.13 6.57
N PRO A 61 9.56 -2.71 7.73
CA PRO A 61 9.14 -4.06 8.10
C PRO A 61 7.62 -4.25 8.06
N ILE A 62 6.89 -3.22 8.46
CA ILE A 62 5.43 -3.15 8.44
C ILE A 62 4.91 -3.32 7.01
N SER A 63 5.50 -2.58 6.06
CA SER A 63 5.14 -2.69 4.64
C SER A 63 5.50 -4.06 4.07
N GLN A 64 6.65 -4.61 4.44
CA GLN A 64 7.08 -5.95 4.02
C GLN A 64 6.13 -7.04 4.52
N GLN A 65 5.66 -6.95 5.76
CA GLN A 65 4.74 -7.93 6.34
C GLN A 65 3.41 -7.98 5.58
N ILE A 66 2.79 -6.82 5.33
CA ILE A 66 1.53 -6.74 4.58
C ILE A 66 1.72 -7.23 3.15
N ASN A 67 2.77 -6.76 2.46
CA ASN A 67 3.04 -7.18 1.08
C ASN A 67 3.30 -8.69 1.00
N ALA A 68 4.03 -9.28 1.94
CA ALA A 68 4.26 -10.72 1.98
C ALA A 68 2.96 -11.52 2.23
N ALA A 69 2.06 -11.01 3.07
CA ALA A 69 0.77 -11.65 3.33
C ALA A 69 -0.11 -11.67 2.07
N PHE A 70 -0.10 -10.58 1.29
CA PHE A 70 -0.77 -10.53 -0.01
C PHE A 70 -0.06 -11.40 -1.07
N ASP A 71 1.27 -11.37 -1.12
CA ASP A 71 2.07 -12.18 -2.05
C ASP A 71 1.82 -13.68 -1.88
N GLY A 72 1.76 -14.15 -0.63
CA GLY A 72 1.41 -15.53 -0.27
C GLY A 72 0.01 -15.95 -0.70
N ARG A 73 -0.86 -14.99 -1.05
CA ARG A 73 -2.22 -15.20 -1.57
C ARG A 73 -2.31 -14.99 -3.08
N GLY A 74 -1.17 -14.83 -3.76
CA GLY A 74 -1.09 -14.68 -5.21
C GLY A 74 -1.33 -13.25 -5.72
N TRP A 75 -1.35 -12.26 -4.83
CA TRP A 75 -1.27 -10.85 -5.25
C TRP A 75 0.16 -10.54 -5.70
N LYS A 76 0.32 -9.70 -6.72
CA LYS A 76 1.65 -9.36 -7.25
C LYS A 76 1.72 -7.87 -7.56
N GLU A 77 2.90 -7.29 -7.41
CA GLU A 77 3.19 -5.99 -7.98
C GLU A 77 2.95 -6.04 -9.49
N LYS A 78 2.30 -5.01 -10.04
CA LYS A 78 1.98 -4.98 -11.47
C LYS A 78 2.09 -3.59 -12.08
N SER A 79 2.93 -3.50 -13.10
CA SER A 79 2.98 -2.36 -14.02
C SER A 79 2.04 -2.57 -15.21
N PHE A 80 1.33 -1.52 -15.60
CA PHE A 80 0.45 -1.54 -16.76
C PHE A 80 1.02 -0.68 -17.88
N ALA A 81 1.36 -1.30 -19.01
CA ALA A 81 1.75 -0.55 -20.20
C ALA A 81 0.49 0.07 -20.85
N THR A 82 0.29 1.37 -20.66
CA THR A 82 -0.87 2.07 -21.21
C THR A 82 -0.49 3.00 -22.36
N ARG A 83 -1.28 2.98 -23.43
CA ARG A 83 -1.16 3.87 -24.59
C ARG A 83 -2.50 4.53 -24.84
N ILE A 84 -2.47 5.82 -25.16
CA ILE A 84 -3.64 6.59 -25.59
C ILE A 84 -3.41 6.93 -27.05
N VAL A 85 -4.34 6.55 -27.92
CA VAL A 85 -4.28 6.83 -29.36
C VAL A 85 -5.29 7.91 -29.68
N VAL A 86 -4.84 9.01 -30.29
CA VAL A 86 -5.68 10.09 -30.81
C VAL A 86 -5.42 10.20 -32.30
N ASP A 87 -6.43 9.89 -33.09
CA ASP A 87 -6.33 9.66 -34.53
C ASP A 87 -5.24 8.61 -34.84
N GLU A 88 -4.13 9.02 -35.45
CA GLU A 88 -2.99 8.15 -35.77
C GLU A 88 -1.80 8.34 -34.81
N THR A 89 -1.92 9.24 -33.82
CA THR A 89 -0.83 9.55 -32.89
C THR A 89 -0.97 8.76 -31.60
N GLU A 90 0.05 7.95 -31.30
CA GLU A 90 0.14 7.24 -30.02
C GLU A 90 0.90 8.06 -28.96
N TYR A 91 0.33 8.11 -27.76
CA TYR A 91 0.94 8.71 -26.58
C TYR A 91 1.13 7.62 -25.51
N ILE A 92 2.37 7.48 -25.03
CA ILE A 92 2.65 6.65 -23.86
C ILE A 92 2.09 7.38 -22.64
N SER A 93 1.13 6.76 -21.96
CA SER A 93 0.65 7.27 -20.68
C SER A 93 1.42 6.56 -19.57
N PRO A 94 2.25 7.26 -18.78
CA PRO A 94 3.00 6.63 -17.70
C PRO A 94 2.05 6.25 -16.57
N THR A 95 2.09 4.98 -16.15
CA THR A 95 1.42 4.48 -14.95
C THR A 95 2.45 4.25 -13.85
N HIS A 96 1.97 4.20 -12.61
CA HIS A 96 2.74 3.64 -11.51
C HIS A 96 2.45 2.13 -11.40
N ALA A 97 3.45 1.37 -10.95
CA ALA A 97 3.22 -0.02 -10.57
C ALA A 97 2.24 -0.04 -9.40
N VAL A 98 1.23 -0.90 -9.46
CA VAL A 98 0.34 -1.16 -8.33
C VAL A 98 1.07 -2.10 -7.37
N ASP A 99 1.16 -1.74 -6.08
CA ASP A 99 1.86 -2.55 -5.07
C ASP A 99 1.35 -4.00 -5.01
N CYS A 100 0.03 -4.17 -4.97
CA CYS A 100 -0.64 -5.46 -4.90
C CYS A 100 -1.81 -5.51 -5.88
N PHE A 101 -1.68 -6.32 -6.93
CA PHE A 101 -2.73 -6.54 -7.92
C PHE A 101 -3.16 -8.01 -7.98
N LYS A 102 -4.48 -8.25 -8.01
CA LYS A 102 -5.07 -9.57 -8.24
C LYS A 102 -6.43 -9.43 -8.91
N GLY A 103 -6.69 -10.28 -9.91
CA GLY A 103 -7.94 -10.24 -10.66
C GLY A 103 -8.14 -8.90 -11.36
N ARG A 104 -9.00 -8.06 -10.78
CA ARG A 104 -9.29 -6.68 -11.22
C ARG A 104 -9.27 -5.68 -10.06
N VAL A 105 -8.62 -6.05 -8.96
CA VAL A 105 -8.46 -5.21 -7.76
C VAL A 105 -7.02 -4.69 -7.71
N ALA A 106 -6.87 -3.38 -7.58
CA ALA A 106 -5.59 -2.74 -7.31
C ALA A 106 -5.54 -2.28 -5.85
N LEU A 107 -4.48 -2.65 -5.14
CA LEU A 107 -4.26 -2.30 -3.74
C LEU A 107 -2.91 -1.60 -3.59
N GLU A 108 -2.93 -0.43 -2.95
CA GLU A 108 -1.74 0.37 -2.64
C GLU A 108 -1.52 0.42 -1.13
N LEU A 109 -0.27 0.23 -0.70
CA LEU A 109 0.12 0.26 0.71
C LEU A 109 0.91 1.54 1.00
N GLU A 110 0.21 2.53 1.52
CA GLU A 110 0.79 3.84 1.79
C GLU A 110 1.20 3.99 3.27
N TRP A 111 2.47 3.68 3.54
CA TRP A 111 3.07 3.73 4.87
C TRP A 111 4.24 4.73 4.94
N ASN A 112 3.97 5.92 5.50
CA ASN A 112 5.00 6.93 5.82
C ASN A 112 5.80 7.49 4.63
N ASN A 113 5.27 7.39 3.42
CA ASN A 113 5.85 8.04 2.24
C ASN A 113 5.66 9.57 2.31
N LYS A 114 6.54 10.34 1.66
CA LYS A 114 6.43 11.82 1.55
C LYS A 114 5.83 12.19 0.20
N ASP A 115 4.94 13.18 0.15
CA ASP A 115 4.20 13.65 -1.05
C ASP A 115 4.96 13.59 -2.40
N PRO A 116 4.26 13.31 -3.54
CA PRO A 116 2.81 13.28 -3.74
C PRO A 116 2.20 11.87 -4.00
N PHE A 117 2.32 10.94 -3.04
CA PHE A 117 1.95 9.53 -3.26
C PHE A 117 0.44 9.33 -3.44
N PHE A 118 -0.42 9.90 -2.59
CA PHE A 118 -1.87 9.73 -2.75
C PHE A 118 -2.42 10.28 -4.07
N ASP A 119 -1.92 11.43 -4.54
CA ASP A 119 -2.38 11.99 -5.81
C ASP A 119 -1.96 11.10 -7.00
N ARG A 120 -0.75 10.51 -6.92
CA ARG A 120 -0.26 9.52 -7.89
C ARG A 120 -1.14 8.27 -7.89
N ASP A 121 -1.41 7.69 -6.72
CA ASP A 121 -2.12 6.42 -6.59
C ASP A 121 -3.59 6.57 -7.01
N LEU A 122 -4.26 7.64 -6.56
CA LEU A 122 -5.64 7.94 -6.95
C LEU A 122 -5.76 8.20 -8.45
N ASN A 123 -4.81 8.93 -9.04
CA ASN A 123 -4.80 9.14 -10.49
C ASN A 123 -4.51 7.84 -11.25
N ASN A 124 -3.65 6.95 -10.71
CA ASN A 124 -3.39 5.63 -11.28
C ASN A 124 -4.67 4.78 -11.27
N PHE A 125 -5.40 4.74 -10.14
CA PHE A 125 -6.69 4.05 -10.05
C PHE A 125 -7.72 4.61 -11.03
N ARG A 126 -7.81 5.93 -11.16
CA ARG A 126 -8.70 6.59 -12.13
C ARG A 126 -8.40 6.10 -13.55
N LEU A 127 -7.14 6.20 -13.98
CA LEU A 127 -6.73 5.81 -15.33
C LEU A 127 -6.97 4.32 -15.58
N LEU A 128 -6.55 3.46 -14.66
CA LEU A 128 -6.71 2.01 -14.81
C LEU A 128 -8.19 1.59 -14.82
N PHE A 129 -9.05 2.29 -14.07
CA PHE A 129 -10.49 2.05 -14.10
C PHE A 129 -11.10 2.48 -15.43
N ASP A 130 -10.77 3.67 -15.93
CA ASP A 130 -11.27 4.18 -17.21
C ASP A 130 -10.82 3.28 -18.38
N LEU A 131 -9.62 2.72 -18.29
CA LEU A 131 -9.09 1.72 -19.23
C LEU A 131 -9.62 0.29 -19.00
N ARG A 132 -10.52 0.09 -18.04
CA ARG A 132 -11.12 -1.20 -17.68
C ARG A 132 -10.08 -2.24 -17.26
N ALA A 133 -8.94 -1.82 -16.73
CA ALA A 133 -7.92 -2.71 -16.18
C ALA A 133 -8.25 -3.13 -14.73
N ILE A 134 -8.95 -2.26 -13.99
CA ILE A 134 -9.42 -2.52 -12.62
C ILE A 134 -10.90 -2.17 -12.48
N ASP A 135 -11.56 -2.76 -11.49
CA ASP A 135 -12.93 -2.43 -11.10
C ASP A 135 -13.00 -1.62 -9.79
N VAL A 136 -11.96 -1.72 -8.96
CA VAL A 136 -11.90 -1.09 -7.64
C VAL A 136 -10.46 -0.91 -7.18
N GLY A 137 -10.18 0.22 -6.55
CA GLY A 137 -8.95 0.52 -5.84
C GLY A 137 -9.10 0.32 -4.32
N VAL A 138 -8.03 -0.14 -3.66
CA VAL A 138 -7.96 -0.26 -2.20
C VAL A 138 -6.71 0.46 -1.71
N ILE A 139 -6.84 1.28 -0.67
CA ILE A 139 -5.68 1.94 -0.04
C ILE A 139 -5.62 1.52 1.42
N ILE A 140 -4.50 0.92 1.82
CA ILE A 140 -4.16 0.71 3.22
C ILE A 140 -3.19 1.81 3.61
N THR A 141 -3.53 2.58 4.64
CA THR A 141 -2.64 3.62 5.17
C THR A 141 -2.73 3.68 6.68
N ARG A 142 -2.08 4.67 7.31
CA ARG A 142 -2.10 4.87 8.76
C ARG A 142 -3.15 5.88 9.20
N ALA A 143 -3.73 5.66 10.37
CA ALA A 143 -4.53 6.66 11.06
C ALA A 143 -3.62 7.79 11.60
N THR A 144 -4.18 9.00 11.71
CA THR A 144 -3.46 10.17 12.29
C THR A 144 -3.18 9.95 13.76
N GLU A 145 -4.09 9.30 14.51
CA GLU A 145 -3.91 8.99 15.93
C GLU A 145 -2.65 8.17 16.27
N LEU A 146 -2.07 7.45 15.30
CA LEU A 146 -0.80 6.77 15.49
C LEU A 146 0.37 7.73 15.73
N HIS A 147 0.24 9.02 15.40
CA HIS A 147 1.22 10.04 15.79
C HIS A 147 1.46 10.05 17.30
N GLY A 148 0.40 10.03 18.11
CA GLY A 148 0.53 9.99 19.58
C GLY A 148 1.23 8.73 20.06
N LEU A 149 0.91 7.56 19.48
CA LEU A 149 1.62 6.32 19.78
C LEU A 149 3.12 6.41 19.45
N PHE A 150 3.46 7.01 18.30
CA PHE A 150 4.86 7.14 17.92
C PHE A 150 5.64 8.10 18.82
N ASP A 151 5.02 9.20 19.23
CA ASP A 151 5.62 10.14 20.19
C ASP A 151 5.87 9.46 21.55
N GLU A 152 4.92 8.67 22.06
CA GLU A 152 5.08 7.86 23.27
C GLU A 152 6.25 6.86 23.17
N LEU A 153 6.46 6.30 21.97
CA LEU A 153 7.57 5.39 21.67
C LEU A 153 8.90 6.11 21.38
N GLY A 154 8.96 7.44 21.50
CA GLY A 154 10.16 8.25 21.27
C GLY A 154 10.56 8.35 19.78
N LYS A 155 9.59 8.22 18.86
CA LYS A 155 9.79 8.38 17.42
C LYS A 155 9.07 9.62 16.92
N SER A 156 9.82 10.66 16.54
CA SER A 156 9.24 11.81 15.84
C SER A 156 8.94 11.42 14.39
N TYR A 157 7.68 11.15 14.06
CA TYR A 157 7.27 11.05 12.65
C TYR A 157 6.91 12.42 12.10
N VAL A 158 7.33 12.68 10.87
CA VAL A 158 7.03 13.94 10.20
C VAL A 158 5.56 13.93 9.78
N THR A 159 4.78 14.92 10.23
CA THR A 159 3.38 15.13 9.80
C THR A 159 3.23 15.29 8.29
N SER A 160 4.33 15.54 7.57
CA SER A 160 4.39 15.59 6.11
C SER A 160 4.21 14.24 5.42
N THR A 161 4.23 13.10 6.13
CA THR A 161 4.07 11.78 5.50
C THR A 161 2.60 11.41 5.25
N THR A 162 2.35 10.33 4.53
CA THR A 162 1.01 9.81 4.21
C THR A 162 0.24 9.37 5.47
N HIS A 163 -1.04 9.77 5.57
CA HIS A 163 -2.03 9.33 6.56
C HIS A 163 -3.44 9.66 6.07
N HIS A 164 -4.45 9.01 6.67
CA HIS A 164 -5.83 9.06 6.17
C HIS A 164 -6.46 10.46 6.06
N GLU A 165 -6.20 11.39 6.99
CA GLU A 165 -6.73 12.77 6.90
C GLU A 165 -6.15 13.58 5.73
N LYS A 166 -5.04 13.15 5.12
CA LYS A 166 -4.56 13.72 3.85
C LYS A 166 -5.17 13.01 2.64
N LEU A 167 -5.48 11.72 2.78
CA LEU A 167 -6.06 10.91 1.71
C LEU A 167 -7.52 11.27 1.47
N TRP A 168 -8.34 11.29 2.51
CA TRP A 168 -9.78 11.41 2.38
C TRP A 168 -10.24 12.71 1.70
N PRO A 169 -9.68 13.90 2.01
CA PRO A 169 -10.03 15.12 1.27
C PRO A 169 -9.73 15.03 -0.23
N ARG A 170 -8.71 14.25 -0.65
CA ARG A 170 -8.39 14.04 -2.07
C ARG A 170 -9.39 13.11 -2.74
N ILE A 171 -9.83 12.06 -2.05
CA ILE A 171 -10.88 11.17 -2.54
C ILE A 171 -12.19 11.96 -2.69
N GLU A 172 -12.57 12.72 -1.67
CA GLU A 172 -13.77 13.58 -1.68
C GLU A 172 -13.69 14.66 -2.77
N GLY A 173 -12.51 15.24 -2.97
CA GLY A 173 -12.23 16.21 -4.03
C GLY A 173 -12.19 15.60 -5.44
N GLY A 174 -12.41 14.29 -5.59
CA GLY A 174 -12.54 13.61 -6.88
C GLY A 174 -11.23 13.06 -7.45
N GLY A 175 -10.16 12.92 -6.66
CA GLY A 175 -8.85 12.43 -7.11
C GLY A 175 -8.89 11.04 -7.77
N GLY A 176 -9.80 10.17 -7.32
CA GLY A 176 -10.03 8.84 -7.92
C GLY A 176 -10.97 8.84 -9.14
N GLY A 177 -11.53 10.00 -9.52
CA GLY A 177 -12.49 10.13 -10.62
C GLY A 177 -13.71 9.21 -10.50
N GLY A 178 -13.88 8.35 -11.50
CA GLY A 178 -14.95 7.34 -11.57
C GLY A 178 -14.69 6.06 -10.78
N CYS A 179 -13.44 5.81 -10.38
CA CYS A 179 -13.04 4.56 -9.75
C CYS A 179 -13.63 4.42 -8.33
N PRO A 180 -14.29 3.30 -8.00
CA PRO A 180 -14.59 2.93 -6.62
C PRO A 180 -13.31 2.75 -5.81
N VAL A 181 -13.25 3.37 -4.62
CA VAL A 181 -12.09 3.27 -3.73
C VAL A 181 -12.52 2.89 -2.31
N LEU A 182 -11.91 1.86 -1.74
CA LEU A 182 -12.05 1.49 -0.33
C LEU A 182 -10.75 1.81 0.41
N THR A 183 -10.85 2.43 1.59
CA THR A 183 -9.69 2.78 2.40
C THR A 183 -9.74 2.13 3.77
N PHE A 184 -8.60 1.67 4.25
CA PHE A 184 -8.38 1.19 5.61
C PHE A 184 -7.25 2.00 6.25
N ALA A 185 -7.55 2.77 7.29
CA ALA A 185 -6.54 3.41 8.12
C ALA A 185 -6.24 2.53 9.34
N ILE A 186 -4.99 2.07 9.45
CA ILE A 186 -4.45 1.30 10.58
C ILE A 186 -4.52 2.19 11.83
N THR A 187 -5.28 1.75 12.84
CA THR A 187 -5.48 2.47 14.11
C THR A 187 -4.54 1.96 15.20
N ARG A 188 -4.56 2.63 16.35
CA ARG A 188 -3.88 2.15 17.57
C ARG A 188 -4.42 0.82 18.05
N LYS A 189 -5.63 0.40 17.65
CA LYS A 189 -6.24 -0.84 18.14
C LYS A 189 -5.58 -2.12 17.62
N VAL A 190 -4.83 -2.03 16.52
CA VAL A 190 -4.05 -3.17 16.00
C VAL A 190 -2.60 -3.16 16.51
N TYR A 191 -2.23 -2.19 17.34
CA TYR A 191 -0.90 -2.13 17.95
C TYR A 191 -0.72 -3.21 19.02
N VAL A 192 0.45 -3.83 19.03
CA VAL A 192 0.86 -4.80 20.05
C VAL A 192 2.25 -4.45 20.54
N ASP A 193 2.38 -4.32 21.86
CA ASP A 193 3.70 -4.34 22.50
C ASP A 193 4.16 -5.80 22.63
N ASP A 194 5.04 -6.20 21.71
CA ASP A 194 5.63 -7.53 21.63
C ASP A 194 6.86 -7.72 22.53
N GLY A 195 7.15 -6.73 23.40
CA GLY A 195 8.16 -6.83 24.45
C GLY A 195 9.59 -6.53 23.99
N GLN A 196 10.50 -6.61 24.95
CA GLN A 196 11.90 -6.24 24.76
C GLN A 196 12.68 -7.28 23.94
N GLU A 197 12.39 -8.57 24.12
CA GLU A 197 13.04 -9.66 23.40
C GLU A 197 12.80 -9.55 21.88
N ALA A 198 11.55 -9.29 21.47
CA ALA A 198 11.20 -9.09 20.07
C ALA A 198 11.90 -7.86 19.45
N LEU A 199 12.04 -6.77 20.22
CA LEU A 199 12.78 -5.59 19.79
C LEU A 199 14.27 -5.88 19.56
N GLU A 200 14.89 -6.65 20.45
CA GLU A 200 16.30 -7.04 20.33
C GLU A 200 16.53 -7.94 19.11
N GLN A 201 15.63 -8.90 18.89
CA GLN A 201 15.65 -9.76 17.71
C GLN A 201 15.50 -8.94 16.42
N SER A 202 14.50 -8.04 16.36
CA SER A 202 14.26 -7.16 15.21
C SER A 202 15.48 -6.29 14.87
N ARG A 203 16.19 -5.78 15.90
CA ARG A 203 17.44 -5.02 15.72
C ARG A 203 18.56 -5.89 15.17
N HIS A 204 18.70 -7.11 15.67
CA HIS A 204 19.70 -8.07 15.20
C HIS A 204 19.47 -8.41 13.72
N ASP A 205 18.24 -8.73 13.34
CA ASP A 205 17.87 -9.08 11.96
C ASP A 205 18.13 -7.93 10.98
N LYS A 206 17.82 -6.69 11.39
CA LYS A 206 18.14 -5.49 10.60
C LYS A 206 19.65 -5.34 10.37
N GLN A 207 20.48 -5.61 11.38
CA GLN A 207 21.94 -5.54 11.24
C GLN A 207 22.47 -6.64 10.31
N ALA A 208 21.94 -7.87 10.41
CA ALA A 208 22.28 -8.97 9.53
C ALA A 208 21.92 -8.65 8.06
N LEU A 209 20.73 -8.08 7.82
CA LEU A 209 20.31 -7.65 6.48
C LEU A 209 21.22 -6.56 5.91
N LYS A 210 21.61 -5.57 6.74
CA LYS A 210 22.55 -4.52 6.33
C LYS A 210 23.92 -5.09 5.95
N LYS A 211 24.45 -6.02 6.75
CA LYS A 211 25.73 -6.71 6.46
C LYS A 211 25.67 -7.56 5.18
N ARG A 212 24.52 -8.18 4.88
CA ARG A 212 24.32 -8.93 3.63
C ARG A 212 24.32 -8.01 2.42
N LYS A 213 23.64 -6.86 2.50
CA LYS A 213 23.62 -5.87 1.41
C LYS A 213 25.01 -5.25 1.13
N THR A 214 25.85 -5.06 2.13
CA THR A 214 27.23 -4.59 1.93
C THR A 214 28.20 -5.65 1.43
N ARG A 215 27.85 -6.94 1.51
CA ARG A 215 28.70 -8.06 1.04
C ARG A 215 28.43 -8.48 -0.40
N VAL A 216 27.35 -8.03 -1.04
CA VAL A 216 27.16 -8.21 -2.49
C VAL A 216 28.06 -7.19 -3.19
N PRO A 217 29.10 -7.61 -3.93
CA PRO A 217 29.93 -6.67 -4.68
C PRO A 217 29.10 -6.03 -5.78
N LEU A 218 29.26 -4.71 -5.97
CA LEU A 218 28.93 -4.06 -7.24
C LEU A 218 29.82 -4.68 -8.33
N GLY A 219 29.24 -5.51 -9.20
CA GLY A 219 29.89 -6.03 -10.41
C GLY A 219 28.86 -6.82 -11.22
N ALA A 220 28.69 -6.65 -12.54
CA ALA A 220 29.54 -6.01 -13.53
C ALA A 220 28.65 -5.31 -14.58
N GLY A 221 29.02 -4.10 -14.99
CA GLY A 221 28.61 -3.60 -16.29
C GLY A 221 29.35 -4.40 -17.35
N SER A 222 28.62 -5.17 -18.14
CA SER A 222 29.13 -5.70 -19.40
C SER A 222 28.96 -4.62 -20.45
N GLY A 223 30.03 -3.85 -20.66
CA GLY A 223 30.30 -3.27 -21.96
C GLY A 223 30.73 -4.38 -22.90
N GLU A 224 29.98 -4.54 -23.98
CA GLU A 224 30.44 -5.06 -25.27
C GLU A 224 29.91 -4.01 -26.26
N ASP A 225 30.65 -2.93 -26.49
CA ASP A 225 31.62 -2.79 -27.58
C ASP A 225 31.69 -4.00 -28.53
N ASN A 226 31.08 -3.84 -29.70
CA ASN A 226 31.43 -4.55 -30.92
C ASN A 226 30.97 -3.67 -32.09
N GLY A 227 31.85 -2.75 -32.49
CA GLY A 227 31.91 -2.30 -33.87
C GLY A 227 32.56 -3.37 -34.74
N ASP A 228 32.01 -3.56 -35.94
CA ASP A 228 32.68 -3.47 -37.25
C ASP A 228 32.16 -4.55 -38.23
N SER A 229 31.35 -4.09 -39.20
CA SER A 229 31.22 -4.50 -40.63
C SER A 229 29.86 -4.09 -41.19
#